data_AF-A0A840J8R1-F1
#
_entry.id   AF-A0A840J8R1-F1
#
_cell.length_a   1.000
_cell.length_b   1.000
_cell.length_c   1.000
_cell.angle_alpha   90.00
_cell.angle_beta   90.00
_cell.angle_gamma   90.00
#
_symmetry.space_group_name_H-M   'P 1'
#
loop_
_entity.id
_entity.type
_entity.pdbx_description
1 polymer ?
#
loop_
_entity_poly.entity_id
_entity_poly.type
_entity_poly.pdbx_seq_one_letter_code
_entity_poly.pdbx_strand_id
1 'polypeptide(L)'
;MTNPFAFGNATAPAPTASAPAQPPASAPVAAPATLAIDTPPTAPAAAPTPAGDDPFSAPAPQAARGPRVRDMYGRLLLVIPHKLEEDLPNRLQPGTTQDRLTADVIILDGGEIQYGGKPEATPPVPHTKTVATPFKSERMFLSQRGLISQCREALAKRLQGQPGMVLGRLTTGEAKEAGQNAPFLLSPPTDEDKALARQYLAQVDPFA
;
A
#
# COMPACT_ATOMS: atom_id res chain seq x y z
N MET A 1 14.91 -53.02 -31.23
CA MET A 1 15.52 -51.71 -31.50
C MET A 1 15.79 -51.05 -30.15
N THR A 2 17.07 -50.80 -29.89
CA THR A 2 17.65 -50.45 -28.59
C THR A 2 17.49 -48.94 -28.31
N ASN A 3 17.01 -48.58 -27.12
CA ASN A 3 16.88 -47.19 -26.67
C ASN A 3 18.26 -46.59 -26.32
N PRO A 4 18.67 -45.44 -26.89
CA PRO A 4 19.99 -44.84 -26.67
C PRO A 4 20.04 -43.75 -25.57
N PHE A 5 19.00 -43.58 -24.73
CA PHE A 5 18.93 -42.50 -23.75
C PHE A 5 19.36 -42.91 -22.33
N ALA A 6 20.54 -43.52 -22.19
CA ALA A 6 21.18 -43.69 -20.89
C ALA A 6 22.08 -42.48 -20.58
N PHE A 7 21.51 -41.46 -19.94
CA PHE A 7 22.31 -40.40 -19.31
C PHE A 7 22.40 -40.67 -17.81
N GLY A 8 23.64 -40.91 -17.38
CA GLY A 8 24.00 -41.29 -16.03
C GLY A 8 23.78 -40.20 -14.99
N ASN A 9 23.43 -40.66 -13.79
CA ASN A 9 23.47 -39.92 -12.54
C ASN A 9 24.90 -39.42 -12.26
N ALA A 10 25.07 -38.10 -12.24
CA ALA A 10 26.22 -37.45 -11.62
C ALA A 10 25.77 -36.83 -10.29
N THR A 11 26.11 -37.51 -9.19
CA THR A 11 25.93 -37.03 -7.82
C THR A 11 26.91 -35.90 -7.55
N ALA A 12 26.42 -34.67 -7.36
CA ALA A 12 27.25 -33.53 -6.98
C ALA A 12 27.58 -33.57 -5.48
N PRO A 13 28.82 -33.23 -5.06
CA PRO A 13 29.21 -33.20 -3.66
C PRO A 13 28.60 -32.01 -2.90
N ALA A 14 28.26 -32.25 -1.63
CA ALA A 14 27.70 -31.28 -0.70
C ALA A 14 28.70 -30.15 -0.36
N PRO A 15 28.25 -28.88 -0.29
CA PRO A 15 29.08 -27.79 0.18
C PRO A 15 29.30 -27.86 1.70
N THR A 16 30.57 -27.84 2.09
CA THR A 16 31.07 -27.65 3.46
C THR A 16 30.58 -26.34 4.06
N ALA A 17 29.95 -26.43 5.23
CA ALA A 17 29.51 -25.29 6.04
C ALA A 17 30.72 -24.57 6.66
N SER A 18 30.98 -23.35 6.23
CA SER A 18 31.94 -22.43 6.88
C SER A 18 31.32 -21.84 8.14
N ALA A 19 32.06 -21.92 9.24
CA ALA A 19 31.71 -21.33 10.53
C ALA A 19 31.62 -19.80 10.47
N PRO A 20 30.65 -19.15 11.16
CA PRO A 20 30.62 -17.71 11.29
C PRO A 20 31.66 -17.21 12.31
N ALA A 21 32.46 -16.24 11.88
CA ALA A 21 33.40 -15.49 12.71
C ALA A 21 32.66 -14.61 13.72
N GLN A 22 33.13 -14.63 14.98
CA GLN A 22 32.69 -13.76 16.06
C GLN A 22 32.99 -12.28 15.74
N PRO A 23 32.02 -11.35 15.85
CA PRO A 23 32.30 -9.93 15.83
C PRO A 23 32.94 -9.45 17.16
N PRO A 24 33.87 -8.46 17.12
CA PRO A 24 34.48 -7.90 18.31
C PRO A 24 33.51 -7.02 19.12
N ALA A 25 33.70 -7.08 20.44
CA ALA A 25 32.92 -6.38 21.45
C ALA A 25 32.92 -4.85 21.25
N SER A 26 31.72 -4.25 21.29
CA SER A 26 31.53 -2.80 21.30
C SER A 26 31.73 -2.24 22.71
N ALA A 27 32.50 -1.16 22.82
CA ALA A 27 32.72 -0.39 24.04
C ALA A 27 31.43 0.33 24.49
N PRO A 28 31.24 0.57 25.80
CA PRO A 28 30.08 1.31 26.30
C PRO A 28 30.18 2.80 25.96
N VAL A 29 29.22 3.30 25.19
CA VAL A 29 29.03 4.74 24.93
C VAL A 29 28.23 5.33 26.09
N ALA A 30 28.76 6.41 26.66
CA ALA A 30 28.21 7.15 27.78
C ALA A 30 26.80 7.71 27.53
N ALA A 31 25.99 7.73 28.58
CA ALA A 31 24.65 8.30 28.59
C ALA A 31 24.69 9.84 28.43
N PRO A 32 23.85 10.43 27.55
CA PRO A 32 23.63 11.86 27.56
C PRO A 32 22.73 12.25 28.74
N ALA A 33 23.19 13.24 29.50
CA ALA A 33 22.51 13.83 30.64
C ALA A 33 21.10 14.34 30.29
N THR A 34 20.13 14.02 31.14
CA THR A 34 18.80 14.64 31.20
C THR A 34 18.94 16.14 31.46
N LEU A 35 18.57 16.96 30.48
CA LEU A 35 18.30 18.37 30.67
C LEU A 35 16.94 18.50 31.37
N ALA A 36 16.96 19.04 32.59
CA ALA A 36 15.77 19.41 33.34
C ALA A 36 15.00 20.48 32.56
N ILE A 37 13.70 20.24 32.36
CA ILE A 37 12.79 21.23 31.77
C ILE A 37 12.28 22.08 32.91
N ASP A 38 12.76 23.31 32.98
CA ASP A 38 12.27 24.37 33.87
C ASP A 38 10.83 24.72 33.45
N THR A 39 9.88 24.57 34.37
CA THR A 39 8.48 24.98 34.19
C THR A 39 8.38 26.51 34.17
N PRO A 40 7.89 27.15 33.09
CA PRO A 40 7.64 28.59 33.13
C PRO A 40 6.44 28.92 34.03
N PRO A 41 6.49 30.03 34.80
CA PRO A 41 5.41 30.43 35.68
C PRO A 41 4.17 30.87 34.88
N THR A 42 3.02 30.33 35.29
CA THR A 42 1.68 30.69 34.80
C THR A 42 1.39 32.17 35.04
N ALA A 43 1.50 32.98 33.98
CA ALA A 43 0.97 34.34 33.95
C ALA A 43 -0.55 34.31 33.69
N PRO A 44 -1.34 35.18 34.32
CA PRO A 44 -2.79 35.24 34.14
C PRO A 44 -3.17 35.66 32.71
N ALA A 45 -4.18 34.98 32.17
CA ALA A 45 -4.71 35.16 30.83
C ALA A 45 -5.07 36.62 30.52
N ALA A 46 -4.40 37.19 29.51
CA ALA A 46 -4.83 38.42 28.87
C ALA A 46 -6.13 38.15 28.08
N ALA A 47 -7.10 39.05 28.20
CA ALA A 47 -8.35 39.01 27.47
C ALA A 47 -8.13 39.06 25.94
N PRO A 48 -8.98 38.40 25.14
CA PRO A 48 -8.87 38.45 23.69
C PRO A 48 -9.17 39.88 23.19
N THR A 49 -8.16 40.53 22.62
CA THR A 49 -8.34 41.70 21.77
C THR A 49 -9.23 41.31 20.58
N PRO A 50 -10.19 42.15 20.15
CA PRO A 50 -10.90 41.91 18.90
C PRO A 50 -9.89 41.92 17.76
N ALA A 51 -9.64 40.75 17.19
CA ALA A 51 -8.82 40.59 16.01
C ALA A 51 -9.43 41.43 14.89
N GLY A 52 -8.68 42.44 14.42
CA GLY A 52 -8.90 42.97 13.09
C GLY A 52 -8.76 41.82 12.08
N ASP A 53 -9.52 41.89 10.98
CA ASP A 53 -9.57 40.89 9.92
C ASP A 53 -8.15 40.43 9.51
N ASP A 54 -7.71 39.32 10.11
CA ASP A 54 -6.49 38.64 9.70
C ASP A 54 -6.77 37.99 8.34
N PRO A 55 -6.10 38.41 7.25
CA PRO A 55 -6.32 37.84 5.93
C PRO A 55 -5.85 36.37 5.83
N PHE A 56 -5.17 35.84 6.85
CA PHE A 56 -4.65 34.48 6.85
C PHE A 56 -5.65 33.51 7.50
N SER A 57 -6.34 32.73 6.66
CA SER A 57 -7.08 31.55 7.12
C SER A 57 -6.13 30.38 7.40
N ALA A 58 -6.44 29.60 8.43
CA ALA A 58 -5.75 28.33 8.67
C ALA A 58 -5.89 27.39 7.46
N PRO A 59 -4.87 26.56 7.13
CA PRO A 59 -4.99 25.59 6.05
C PRO A 59 -6.15 24.63 6.33
N ALA A 60 -6.88 24.26 5.27
CA ALA A 60 -7.98 23.32 5.39
C ALA A 60 -7.50 21.99 6.03
N PRO A 61 -8.30 21.39 6.93
CA PRO A 61 -7.93 20.12 7.54
C PRO A 61 -7.71 19.07 6.45
N GLN A 62 -6.58 18.36 6.53
CA GLN A 62 -6.27 17.34 5.54
C GLN A 62 -7.30 16.21 5.65
N ALA A 63 -7.95 15.88 4.53
CA ALA A 63 -8.91 14.78 4.48
C ALA A 63 -8.29 13.48 5.02
N ALA A 64 -9.10 12.71 5.75
CA ALA A 64 -8.68 11.42 6.27
C ALA A 64 -8.24 10.52 5.10
N ARG A 65 -6.96 10.16 5.06
CA ARG A 65 -6.46 9.17 4.10
C ARG A 65 -6.99 7.80 4.51
N GLY A 66 -7.67 7.11 3.61
CA GLY A 66 -8.10 5.72 3.79
C GLY A 66 -6.93 4.73 3.86
N PRO A 67 -7.24 3.43 3.96
CA PRO A 67 -6.25 2.35 3.90
C PRO A 67 -5.36 2.45 2.66
N ARG A 68 -4.07 2.16 2.82
CA ARG A 68 -3.12 2.07 1.70
C ARG A 68 -3.18 0.67 1.10
N VAL A 69 -2.68 0.52 -0.14
CA VAL A 69 -2.60 -0.80 -0.81
C VAL A 69 -1.89 -1.84 0.06
N ARG A 70 -0.86 -1.43 0.81
CA ARG A 70 -0.15 -2.30 1.74
C ARG A 70 -1.03 -2.83 2.88
N ASP A 71 -1.97 -2.02 3.38
CA ASP A 71 -2.89 -2.41 4.45
C ASP A 71 -3.97 -3.41 3.96
N MET A 72 -4.09 -3.59 2.64
CA MET A 72 -5.09 -4.44 1.99
C MET A 72 -4.52 -5.79 1.51
N TYR A 73 -3.31 -6.16 1.95
CA TYR A 73 -2.65 -7.39 1.51
C TYR A 73 -3.49 -8.63 1.83
N GLY A 74 -3.62 -9.54 0.85
CA GLY A 74 -4.41 -10.77 0.98
C GLY A 74 -5.93 -10.59 0.87
N ARG A 75 -6.43 -9.35 0.74
CA ARG A 75 -7.87 -9.06 0.65
C ARG A 75 -8.39 -9.21 -0.78
N LEU A 76 -9.67 -9.53 -0.90
CA LEU A 76 -10.43 -9.49 -2.14
C LEU A 76 -10.80 -8.04 -2.47
N LEU A 77 -10.30 -7.57 -3.62
CA LEU A 77 -10.52 -6.22 -4.10
C LEU A 77 -11.36 -6.21 -5.37
N LEU A 78 -12.36 -5.34 -5.39
CA LEU A 78 -13.06 -4.92 -6.60
C LEU A 78 -12.60 -3.50 -6.95
N VAL A 79 -11.88 -3.38 -8.06
CA VAL A 79 -11.25 -2.13 -8.52
C VAL A 79 -12.03 -1.57 -9.70
N ILE A 80 -12.38 -0.30 -9.60
CA ILE A 80 -13.20 0.42 -10.58
C ILE A 80 -12.37 1.61 -11.10
N PRO A 81 -11.65 1.44 -12.22
CA PRO A 81 -10.76 2.45 -12.74
C PRO A 81 -11.54 3.63 -13.33
N HIS A 82 -11.09 4.86 -13.05
CA HIS A 82 -11.71 6.10 -13.54
C HIS A 82 -10.86 6.83 -14.57
N LYS A 83 -9.57 7.02 -14.26
CA LYS A 83 -8.65 7.83 -15.08
C LYS A 83 -7.24 7.31 -14.96
N LEU A 84 -6.56 7.14 -16.10
CA LEU A 84 -5.13 6.89 -16.16
C LEU A 84 -4.40 8.17 -16.56
N GLU A 85 -3.40 8.54 -15.76
CA GLU A 85 -2.47 9.63 -16.03
C GLU A 85 -1.10 8.99 -16.25
N GLU A 86 -0.60 9.07 -17.48
CA GLU A 86 0.71 8.52 -17.86
C GLU A 86 1.79 9.60 -17.74
N ASP A 87 3.04 9.16 -17.62
CA ASP A 87 4.22 10.03 -17.67
C ASP A 87 4.31 11.15 -16.62
N LEU A 88 3.70 10.96 -15.44
CA LEU A 88 3.84 11.95 -14.37
C LEU A 88 5.27 11.95 -13.80
N PRO A 89 5.87 13.12 -13.54
CA PRO A 89 7.21 13.18 -12.95
C PRO A 89 7.22 12.54 -11.56
N ASN A 90 8.15 11.62 -11.34
CA ASN A 90 8.29 10.93 -10.08
C ASN A 90 9.03 11.82 -9.06
N ARG A 91 8.32 12.21 -8.00
CA ARG A 91 8.90 13.06 -6.94
C ARG A 91 9.96 12.34 -6.10
N LEU A 92 9.93 11.01 -6.04
CA LEU A 92 10.86 10.22 -5.23
C LEU A 92 12.15 9.88 -5.99
N GLN A 93 12.10 9.84 -7.32
CA GLN A 93 13.24 9.56 -8.18
C GLN A 93 13.26 10.57 -9.33
N PRO A 94 13.94 11.72 -9.13
CA PRO A 94 14.03 12.77 -10.15
C PRO A 94 14.55 12.21 -11.48
N GLY A 95 13.95 12.65 -12.59
CA GLY A 95 14.29 12.16 -13.93
C GLY A 95 13.56 10.88 -14.36
N THR A 96 12.76 10.26 -13.50
CA THR A 96 11.89 9.15 -13.87
C THR A 96 10.42 9.60 -13.94
N THR A 97 9.62 8.90 -14.75
CA THR A 97 8.17 9.07 -14.80
C THR A 97 7.46 7.91 -14.12
N GLN A 98 6.23 8.15 -13.68
CA GLN A 98 5.37 7.18 -13.02
C GLN A 98 3.92 7.34 -13.48
N ASP A 99 3.32 6.24 -13.92
CA ASP A 99 1.89 6.20 -14.20
C ASP A 99 1.07 6.27 -12.90
N ARG A 100 -0.08 6.93 -12.97
CA ARG A 100 -1.05 7.02 -11.89
C ARG A 100 -2.45 6.71 -12.40
N LEU A 101 -3.05 5.69 -11.81
CA LEU A 101 -4.45 5.35 -12.01
C LEU A 101 -5.29 5.87 -10.84
N THR A 102 -6.33 6.63 -11.13
CA THR A 102 -7.39 6.97 -10.17
C THR A 102 -8.46 5.90 -10.27
N ALA A 103 -8.78 5.23 -9.17
CA ALA A 103 -9.77 4.16 -9.12
C ALA A 103 -10.54 4.19 -7.79
N ASP A 104 -11.78 3.69 -7.80
CA ASP A 104 -12.43 3.30 -6.56
C ASP A 104 -12.00 1.88 -6.23
N VAL A 105 -11.57 1.66 -5.00
CA VAL A 105 -11.14 0.35 -4.53
C VAL A 105 -12.09 -0.11 -3.44
N ILE A 106 -12.81 -1.18 -3.71
CA ILE A 106 -13.77 -1.78 -2.78
C ILE A 106 -13.12 -3.04 -2.21
N ILE A 107 -13.06 -3.09 -0.88
CA ILE A 107 -12.51 -4.22 -0.13
C ILE A 107 -13.70 -5.04 0.35
N LEU A 108 -13.78 -6.28 -0.12
CA LEU A 108 -14.99 -7.08 0.02
C LEU A 108 -14.94 -8.08 1.18
N ASP A 109 -13.74 -8.51 1.58
CA ASP A 109 -13.55 -9.52 2.62
C ASP A 109 -12.55 -9.10 3.68
N GLY A 110 -12.47 -9.93 4.74
CA GLY A 110 -11.31 -9.92 5.63
C GLY A 110 -11.48 -9.36 7.04
N GLY A 111 -12.67 -8.90 7.43
CA GLY A 111 -12.86 -8.29 8.74
C GLY A 111 -12.18 -6.91 8.83
N GLU A 112 -11.93 -6.42 10.04
CA GLU A 112 -11.43 -5.05 10.22
C GLU A 112 -10.04 -4.84 9.63
N ILE A 113 -9.86 -3.69 8.99
CA ILE A 113 -8.60 -3.26 8.38
C ILE A 113 -8.00 -2.18 9.24
N GLN A 114 -6.79 -2.41 9.72
CA GLN A 114 -6.03 -1.46 10.52
C GLN A 114 -5.17 -0.58 9.59
N TYR A 115 -5.23 0.74 9.76
CA TYR A 115 -4.52 1.69 8.91
C TYR A 115 -4.09 2.96 9.68
N GLY A 116 -3.43 3.88 8.98
CA GLY A 116 -3.00 5.18 9.55
C GLY A 116 -1.67 5.15 10.31
N GLY A 117 -0.94 4.04 10.28
CA GLY A 117 0.40 3.87 10.84
C GLY A 117 1.47 3.58 9.79
N LYS A 118 2.68 3.34 10.27
CA LYS A 118 3.81 2.76 9.54
C LYS A 118 4.57 1.85 10.53
N PRO A 119 4.05 0.65 10.83
CA PRO A 119 4.71 -0.26 11.78
C PRO A 119 6.13 -0.64 11.33
N GLU A 120 6.42 -0.56 10.04
CA GLU A 120 7.73 -0.82 9.43
C GLU A 120 8.71 0.35 9.53
N ALA A 121 8.28 1.55 9.93
CA ALA A 121 9.18 2.69 10.08
C ALA A 121 10.10 2.50 11.30
N THR A 122 11.22 3.21 11.32
CA THR A 122 12.08 3.32 12.50
C THR A 122 12.10 4.79 12.95
N PRO A 123 11.47 5.14 14.09
CA PRO A 123 10.74 4.27 15.03
C PRO A 123 9.38 3.77 14.48
N PRO A 124 8.87 2.62 14.96
CA PRO A 124 7.61 2.05 14.48
C PRO A 124 6.43 2.94 14.87
N VAL A 125 5.57 3.25 13.91
CA VAL A 125 4.34 4.02 14.14
C VAL A 125 3.14 3.06 14.08
N PRO A 126 2.48 2.75 15.19
CA PRO A 126 1.36 1.80 15.20
C PRO A 126 0.19 2.29 14.35
N HIS A 127 -0.66 1.36 13.92
CA HIS A 127 -1.93 1.71 13.29
C HIS A 127 -2.81 2.48 14.27
N THR A 128 -3.47 3.53 13.79
CA THR A 128 -4.26 4.45 14.63
C THR A 128 -5.75 4.41 14.29
N LYS A 129 -6.12 3.71 13.22
CA LYS A 129 -7.49 3.67 12.70
C LYS A 129 -7.86 2.26 12.28
N THR A 130 -9.15 1.95 12.39
CA THR A 130 -9.77 0.71 11.93
C THR A 130 -10.93 1.02 11.00
N VAL A 131 -11.20 0.11 10.06
CA VAL A 131 -12.38 0.19 9.21
C VAL A 131 -12.96 -1.20 8.95
N ALA A 132 -14.29 -1.29 8.98
CA ALA A 132 -15.01 -2.54 8.75
C ALA A 132 -15.17 -2.85 7.25
N THR A 133 -15.27 -4.13 6.90
CA THR A 133 -15.53 -4.60 5.53
C THR A 133 -17.01 -4.95 5.35
N PRO A 134 -17.63 -4.65 4.19
CA PRO A 134 -17.01 -4.09 2.99
C PRO A 134 -16.71 -2.59 3.11
N PHE A 135 -15.61 -2.13 2.50
CA PHE A 135 -15.18 -0.72 2.53
C PHE A 135 -14.85 -0.20 1.13
N LYS A 136 -15.41 0.95 0.75
CA LYS A 136 -15.11 1.66 -0.51
C LYS A 136 -14.13 2.81 -0.25
N SER A 137 -12.94 2.73 -0.83
CA SER A 137 -12.00 3.84 -0.91
C SER A 137 -12.21 4.58 -2.23
N GLU A 138 -12.83 5.74 -2.17
CA GLU A 138 -13.12 6.56 -3.35
C GLU A 138 -11.89 7.29 -3.89
N ARG A 139 -11.78 7.38 -5.22
CA ARG A 139 -10.74 8.13 -5.96
C ARG A 139 -9.32 7.86 -5.44
N MET A 140 -9.04 6.62 -5.09
CA MET A 140 -7.74 6.19 -4.64
C MET A 140 -6.73 6.26 -5.79
N PHE A 141 -5.54 6.81 -5.52
CA PHE A 141 -4.43 6.79 -6.46
C PHE A 141 -3.64 5.49 -6.35
N LEU A 142 -3.56 4.76 -7.45
CA LEU A 142 -2.73 3.58 -7.64
C LEU A 142 -1.57 3.95 -8.56
N SER A 143 -0.34 3.82 -8.07
CA SER A 143 0.88 4.15 -8.82
C SER A 143 1.78 2.94 -9.08
N GLN A 144 1.24 1.74 -8.81
CA GLN A 144 1.93 0.47 -8.95
C GLN A 144 1.71 -0.07 -10.36
N ARG A 145 2.78 -0.19 -11.14
CA ARG A 145 2.73 -0.61 -12.56
C ARG A 145 1.97 -1.93 -12.78
N GLY A 146 2.13 -2.90 -11.87
CA GLY A 146 1.45 -4.19 -11.93
C GLY A 146 -0.08 -4.05 -11.89
N LEU A 147 -0.60 -3.38 -10.87
CA LEU A 147 -2.03 -3.09 -10.73
C LEU A 147 -2.56 -2.24 -11.90
N ILE A 148 -1.82 -1.20 -12.30
CA ILE A 148 -2.23 -0.34 -13.42
C ILE A 148 -2.41 -1.17 -14.69
N SER A 149 -1.45 -2.04 -15.01
CA SER A 149 -1.52 -2.91 -16.19
C SER A 149 -2.76 -3.79 -16.21
N GLN A 150 -3.16 -4.35 -15.06
CA GLN A 150 -4.34 -5.21 -14.95
C GLN A 150 -5.66 -4.44 -15.11
N CYS A 151 -5.66 -3.13 -14.77
CA CYS A 151 -6.84 -2.28 -14.87
C CYS A 151 -7.01 -1.59 -16.24
N ARG A 152 -6.01 -1.62 -17.14
CA ARG A 152 -6.07 -0.91 -18.43
C ARG A 152 -7.25 -1.34 -19.30
N GLU A 153 -7.52 -2.65 -19.40
CA GLU A 153 -8.65 -3.15 -20.21
C GLU A 153 -10.00 -2.74 -19.62
N ALA A 154 -10.16 -2.88 -18.29
CA ALA A 154 -11.38 -2.45 -17.60
C ALA A 154 -11.61 -0.93 -17.74
N LEU A 155 -10.54 -0.13 -17.67
CA LEU A 155 -10.63 1.31 -17.92
C LEU A 155 -11.08 1.59 -19.35
N ALA A 156 -10.50 0.92 -20.35
CA ALA A 156 -10.88 1.10 -21.75
C ALA A 156 -12.37 0.81 -21.99
N LYS A 157 -12.89 -0.29 -21.43
CA LYS A 157 -14.33 -0.60 -21.45
C LYS A 157 -15.16 0.51 -20.82
N ARG A 158 -14.72 1.05 -19.68
CA ARG A 158 -15.42 2.14 -19.00
C ARG A 158 -15.46 3.43 -19.79
N LEU A 159 -14.37 3.79 -20.45
CA LEU A 159 -14.32 4.96 -21.32
C LEU A 159 -15.24 4.82 -22.55
N GLN A 160 -15.61 3.59 -22.92
CA GLN A 160 -16.59 3.29 -23.95
C GLN A 160 -18.04 3.18 -23.41
N GLY A 161 -18.28 3.54 -22.14
CA GLY A 161 -19.59 3.46 -21.50
C GLY A 161 -20.02 2.05 -21.07
N GLN A 162 -19.12 1.07 -21.09
CA GLN A 162 -19.37 -0.29 -20.62
C GLN A 162 -18.98 -0.45 -19.14
N PRO A 163 -19.60 -1.37 -18.38
CA PRO A 163 -19.15 -1.68 -17.03
C PRO A 163 -17.73 -2.26 -17.05
N GLY A 164 -16.78 -1.50 -16.52
CA GLY A 164 -15.36 -1.87 -16.45
C GLY A 164 -14.92 -2.01 -15.00
N MET A 165 -14.72 -3.25 -14.53
CA MET A 165 -14.26 -3.55 -13.17
C MET A 165 -13.26 -4.70 -13.19
N VAL A 166 -12.35 -4.71 -12.22
CA VAL A 166 -11.39 -5.81 -12.00
C VAL A 166 -11.60 -6.39 -10.62
N LEU A 167 -11.83 -7.70 -10.55
CA LEU A 167 -11.93 -8.44 -9.29
C LEU A 167 -10.69 -9.33 -9.14
N GLY A 168 -10.07 -9.31 -7.95
CA GLY A 168 -9.00 -10.25 -7.63
C GLY A 168 -8.49 -10.11 -6.21
N ARG A 169 -7.74 -11.10 -5.74
CA ARG A 169 -7.09 -11.04 -4.42
C ARG A 169 -5.75 -10.34 -4.51
N LEU A 170 -5.53 -9.37 -3.64
CA LEU A 170 -4.28 -8.62 -3.61
C LEU A 170 -3.14 -9.51 -3.12
N THR A 171 -2.13 -9.64 -3.96
CA THR A 171 -0.93 -10.44 -3.73
C THR A 171 0.32 -9.63 -4.08
N THR A 172 1.48 -10.17 -3.72
CA THR A 172 2.79 -9.64 -4.12
C THR A 172 3.37 -10.57 -5.17
N GLY A 173 3.82 -10.01 -6.29
CA GLY A 173 4.59 -10.74 -7.28
C GLY A 173 6.03 -10.98 -6.83
N GLU A 174 6.85 -11.51 -7.74
CA GLU A 174 8.28 -11.67 -7.52
C GLU A 174 9.01 -10.36 -7.86
N ALA A 175 9.94 -9.95 -6.99
CA ALA A 175 10.83 -8.84 -7.28
C ALA A 175 11.81 -9.25 -8.39
N LYS A 176 11.99 -8.40 -9.40
CA LYS A 176 12.91 -8.69 -10.52
C LYS A 176 14.39 -8.67 -10.11
N GLU A 177 14.72 -7.89 -9.09
CA GLU A 177 16.08 -7.71 -8.61
C GLU A 177 16.10 -7.75 -7.07
N ALA A 178 17.20 -8.25 -6.51
CA ALA A 178 17.41 -8.24 -5.08
C ALA A 178 17.42 -6.79 -4.55
N GLY A 179 16.62 -6.52 -3.52
CA GLY A 179 16.48 -5.18 -2.93
C GLY A 179 15.39 -4.30 -3.56
N GLN A 180 14.74 -4.73 -4.64
CA GLN A 180 13.54 -4.05 -5.14
C GLN A 180 12.28 -4.54 -4.40
N ASN A 181 11.32 -3.63 -4.20
CA ASN A 181 10.03 -3.99 -3.64
C ASN A 181 9.23 -4.83 -4.66
N ALA A 182 8.73 -5.98 -4.21
CA ALA A 182 7.82 -6.80 -5.01
C ALA A 182 6.59 -5.99 -5.46
N PRO A 183 6.20 -6.07 -6.75
CA PRO A 183 5.03 -5.36 -7.24
C PRO A 183 3.75 -5.97 -6.68
N PHE A 184 2.78 -5.13 -6.36
CA PHE A 184 1.43 -5.60 -6.04
C PHE A 184 0.70 -6.04 -7.33
N LEU A 185 0.00 -7.17 -7.23
CA LEU A 185 -0.75 -7.79 -8.31
C LEU A 185 -2.10 -8.30 -7.78
N LEU A 186 -3.10 -8.32 -8.64
CA LEU A 186 -4.35 -9.04 -8.39
C LEU A 186 -4.22 -10.45 -8.94
N SER A 187 -4.39 -11.44 -8.07
CA SER A 187 -4.50 -12.84 -8.46
C SER A 187 -5.93 -13.14 -8.95
N PRO A 188 -6.11 -14.12 -9.86
CA PRO A 188 -7.42 -14.49 -10.36
C PRO A 188 -8.40 -14.83 -9.22
N PRO A 189 -9.64 -14.32 -9.23
CA PRO A 189 -10.60 -14.59 -8.18
C PRO A 189 -11.13 -16.03 -8.27
N THR A 190 -11.34 -16.64 -7.11
CA THR A 190 -12.04 -17.93 -7.00
C THR A 190 -13.53 -17.78 -7.30
N ASP A 191 -14.27 -18.88 -7.40
CA ASP A 191 -15.72 -18.81 -7.61
C ASP A 191 -16.47 -18.29 -6.38
N GLU A 192 -15.97 -18.56 -5.18
CA GLU A 192 -16.46 -17.97 -3.92
C GLU A 192 -16.26 -16.44 -3.92
N ASP A 193 -15.10 -15.97 -4.36
CA ASP A 193 -14.80 -14.53 -4.48
C ASP A 193 -15.78 -13.83 -5.44
N LYS A 194 -16.06 -14.47 -6.58
CA LYS A 194 -17.04 -13.94 -7.55
C LYS A 194 -18.45 -13.91 -6.98
N ALA A 195 -18.84 -14.95 -6.21
CA ALA A 195 -20.15 -15.00 -5.58
C ALA A 195 -20.33 -13.85 -4.57
N LEU A 196 -19.32 -13.61 -3.74
CA LEU A 196 -19.30 -12.51 -2.78
C LEU A 196 -19.37 -11.14 -3.49
N ALA A 197 -18.57 -10.94 -4.54
CA ALA A 197 -18.62 -9.71 -5.32
C ALA A 197 -20.01 -9.46 -5.96
N ARG A 198 -20.66 -10.50 -6.49
CA ARG A 198 -22.03 -10.40 -7.01
C ARG A 198 -23.04 -10.05 -5.92
N GLN A 199 -22.92 -10.65 -4.74
CA GLN A 199 -23.78 -10.34 -3.61
C GLN A 199 -23.67 -8.85 -3.21
N TYR A 200 -22.45 -8.33 -3.16
CA TYR A 200 -22.21 -6.91 -2.89
C TYR A 200 -22.84 -6.01 -3.97
N LEU A 201 -22.62 -6.32 -5.25
CA LEU A 201 -23.15 -5.57 -6.40
C LEU A 201 -24.69 -5.62 -6.49
N ALA A 202 -25.34 -6.64 -5.92
CA ALA A 202 -26.80 -6.70 -5.85
C ALA A 202 -27.38 -5.74 -4.81
N GLN A 203 -26.58 -5.30 -3.83
CA GLN A 203 -26.99 -4.43 -2.73
C GLN A 203 -26.59 -2.98 -2.95
N VAL A 204 -25.49 -2.75 -3.65
CA VAL A 204 -24.87 -1.43 -3.80
C VAL A 204 -24.60 -1.17 -5.28
N ASP A 205 -25.03 -0.02 -5.78
CA ASP A 205 -24.55 0.47 -7.07
C ASP A 205 -23.09 0.93 -6.90
N PRO A 206 -22.13 0.21 -7.48
CA PRO A 206 -20.72 0.54 -7.30
C PRO A 206 -20.31 1.83 -8.05
N PHE A 207 -21.17 2.35 -8.93
CA PHE A 207 -20.91 3.54 -9.75
C PHE A 207 -21.62 4.80 -9.24
N ALA A 208 -22.45 4.67 -8.21
CA ALA A 208 -23.06 5.78 -7.50
C ALA A 208 -22.03 6.61 -6.71
#